data_AF-M4CG88-F1
#
_entry.id   AF-M4CG88-F1
#
_cell.length_a   1.000
_cell.length_b   1.000
_cell.length_c   1.000
_cell.angle_alpha   90.00
_cell.angle_beta   90.00
_cell.angle_gamma   90.00
#
_symmetry.space_group_name_H-M   'P 1'
#
loop_
_entity.id
_entity.type
_entity.pdbx_description
1 polymer ?
#
loop_
_entity_poly.entity_id
_entity_poly.type
_entity_poly.pdbx_seq_one_letter_code
_entity_poly.pdbx_strand_id
1 'polypeptide(L)'
;METSVISYSRGILLPSVSSQRSSTLVSPPSSFSASSSFKQRLKSSSIFGDSLRLTPRSQLKATKAKNNGAFTMTKCEIGQSLEEFLTQATPDKGLRTLLMCMGEALRTIAFKVRTASCGGTACVNSFGDEQLAVDMLADKLLFEALQYSHVCKYACSEEVPELQDMGGPVEGGFSVAFDPLDGSSIVDTNFTVGTIFGVWPGDKLTGVTGADQVAAAMGIYGPRTTYVLAGKGFPGTHEFLLLDEGKWQHVKETTEINEGKMFSPGNLRATFDNSEYSKLIDYYVKEKYTLRYTGGMVPDVNQVRSSLALLLLNDT
;
A
#
# COMPACT_ATOMS: atom_id res chain seq x y z
N MET A 1 13.14 -61.06 -12.69
CA MET A 1 13.73 -61.87 -11.60
C MET A 1 13.99 -60.92 -10.45
N GLU A 2 13.02 -60.87 -9.54
CA GLU A 2 13.10 -60.16 -8.27
C GLU A 2 14.11 -60.87 -7.36
N THR A 3 14.92 -60.11 -6.62
CA THR A 3 15.51 -60.60 -5.36
C THR A 3 15.42 -59.49 -4.31
N SER A 4 14.55 -59.76 -3.36
CA SER A 4 14.36 -59.10 -2.08
C SER A 4 15.48 -59.49 -1.11
N VAL A 5 15.94 -58.55 -0.27
CA VAL A 5 16.68 -58.88 0.96
C VAL A 5 16.12 -58.07 2.13
N ILE A 6 15.95 -58.81 3.22
CA ILE A 6 15.18 -58.57 4.42
C ILE A 6 15.96 -57.74 5.45
N SER A 7 15.18 -57.00 6.24
CA SER A 7 15.44 -56.25 7.47
C SER A 7 16.17 -57.00 8.60
N TYR A 8 16.95 -56.28 9.41
CA TYR A 8 17.07 -56.54 10.86
C TYR A 8 17.20 -55.22 11.65
N SER A 9 16.24 -55.02 12.56
CA SER A 9 16.19 -54.00 13.59
C SER A 9 16.74 -54.55 14.91
N ARG A 10 17.46 -53.72 15.67
CA ARG A 10 17.76 -53.95 17.11
C ARG A 10 17.53 -52.65 17.87
N GLY A 11 16.54 -52.67 18.76
CA GLY A 11 16.30 -51.62 19.74
C GLY A 11 17.17 -51.78 20.98
N ILE A 12 17.35 -50.69 21.72
CA ILE A 12 17.80 -50.68 23.12
C ILE A 12 16.90 -49.71 23.90
N LEU A 13 16.53 -50.17 25.10
CA LEU A 13 15.55 -49.65 26.04
C LEU A 13 15.99 -48.37 26.79
N LEU A 14 14.98 -47.57 27.18
CA LEU A 14 14.99 -46.52 28.20
C LEU A 14 15.22 -47.07 29.62
N PRO A 15 15.51 -46.17 30.57
CA PRO A 15 14.73 -46.16 31.80
C PRO A 15 14.13 -44.80 32.15
N SER A 16 12.90 -44.89 32.65
CA SER A 16 12.05 -43.86 33.26
C SER A 16 12.53 -43.39 34.64
N VAL A 17 12.24 -42.13 34.98
CA VAL A 17 11.96 -41.72 36.37
C VAL A 17 10.74 -40.79 36.38
N SER A 18 9.78 -41.15 37.21
CA SER A 18 8.53 -40.44 37.53
C SER A 18 8.54 -40.12 39.01
N SER A 19 7.99 -38.96 39.42
CA SER A 19 7.19 -38.87 40.65
C SER A 19 6.41 -37.55 40.76
N GLN A 20 5.08 -37.69 40.67
CA GLN A 20 4.01 -37.16 41.55
C GLN A 20 3.93 -35.65 41.89
N ARG A 21 2.86 -34.98 41.42
CA ARG A 21 1.59 -34.63 42.11
C ARG A 21 1.65 -33.36 42.97
N SER A 22 0.82 -32.37 42.63
CA SER A 22 -0.35 -31.97 43.44
C SER A 22 -1.06 -30.73 42.88
N SER A 23 -2.38 -30.81 42.83
CA SER A 23 -3.37 -29.77 42.60
C SER A 23 -3.43 -28.72 43.71
N THR A 24 -3.65 -27.44 43.37
CA THR A 24 -4.50 -26.52 44.16
C THR A 24 -4.87 -25.29 43.33
N LEU A 25 -6.18 -25.07 43.19
CA LEU A 25 -6.84 -23.82 42.87
C LEU A 25 -6.68 -22.84 44.05
N VAL A 26 -6.32 -21.58 43.78
CA VAL A 26 -6.48 -20.48 44.76
C VAL A 26 -6.84 -19.19 44.01
N SER A 27 -8.07 -18.73 44.23
CA SER A 27 -8.52 -17.35 44.02
C SER A 27 -8.28 -16.53 45.29
N PRO A 28 -8.16 -15.19 45.19
CA PRO A 28 -8.66 -14.32 46.26
C PRO A 28 -9.36 -13.05 45.69
N PRO A 29 -9.99 -12.18 46.49
CA PRO A 29 -11.44 -12.19 46.63
C PRO A 29 -12.11 -10.91 46.13
N SER A 30 -13.42 -11.00 45.92
CA SER A 30 -14.34 -9.87 45.93
C SER A 30 -14.61 -9.42 47.36
N SER A 31 -14.58 -8.12 47.61
CA SER A 31 -15.22 -7.50 48.77
C SER A 31 -15.98 -6.26 48.34
N PHE A 32 -17.30 -6.36 48.49
CA PHE A 32 -18.24 -5.25 48.49
C PHE A 32 -17.99 -4.35 49.70
N SER A 33 -18.21 -3.04 49.55
CA SER A 33 -18.86 -2.20 50.56
C SER A 33 -19.46 -0.96 49.91
N ALA A 34 -20.66 -0.64 50.38
CA ALA A 34 -21.61 0.29 49.78
C ALA A 34 -21.51 1.71 50.35
N SER A 35 -21.98 2.65 49.50
CA SER A 35 -22.71 3.88 49.80
C SER A 35 -22.13 4.92 50.77
N SER A 36 -21.99 6.16 50.29
CA SER A 36 -22.73 7.28 50.87
C SER A 36 -22.93 8.38 49.82
N SER A 37 -24.02 9.11 50.01
CA SER A 37 -24.73 9.90 49.01
C SER A 37 -24.49 11.41 49.19
N PHE A 38 -25.04 12.18 48.24
CA PHE A 38 -25.48 13.59 48.32
C PHE A 38 -24.59 14.73 47.75
N LYS A 39 -25.07 15.20 46.59
CA LYS A 39 -25.34 16.59 46.17
C LYS A 39 -24.22 17.63 46.30
N GLN A 40 -23.77 18.12 45.15
CA GLN A 40 -23.70 19.57 44.92
C GLN A 40 -24.09 19.94 43.48
N ARG A 41 -24.93 20.97 43.41
CA ARG A 41 -25.52 21.67 42.27
C ARG A 41 -24.62 22.87 41.96
N LEU A 42 -24.38 23.22 40.69
CA LEU A 42 -23.93 24.53 40.13
C LEU A 42 -23.42 24.24 38.69
N LYS A 43 -23.53 25.05 37.65
CA LYS A 43 -24.37 26.18 37.21
C LYS A 43 -24.09 26.26 35.69
N SER A 44 -25.06 26.78 34.96
CA SER A 44 -24.96 27.12 33.54
C SER A 44 -23.77 28.06 33.24
N SER A 45 -23.16 27.90 32.05
CA SER A 45 -22.77 29.04 31.22
C SER A 45 -22.69 28.65 29.74
N SER A 46 -23.73 29.02 29.01
CA SER A 46 -23.69 29.30 27.59
C SER A 46 -22.78 30.51 27.31
N ILE A 47 -21.88 30.39 26.35
CA ILE A 47 -21.13 31.50 25.74
C ILE A 47 -21.57 31.47 24.26
N PHE A 48 -22.65 32.17 23.87
CA PHE A 48 -22.64 33.50 23.23
C PHE A 48 -21.46 33.68 22.23
N GLY A 49 -21.66 34.01 20.96
CA GLY A 49 -22.85 34.53 20.31
C GLY A 49 -22.67 34.74 18.81
N ASP A 50 -23.77 35.18 18.22
CA ASP A 50 -24.08 35.26 16.81
C ASP A 50 -23.29 36.26 15.96
N SER A 51 -23.30 35.90 14.68
CA SER A 51 -23.09 36.62 13.42
C SER A 51 -23.56 38.09 13.35
N LEU A 52 -22.78 38.96 12.68
CA LEU A 52 -23.14 39.62 11.39
C LEU A 52 -22.39 40.96 11.14
N ARG A 53 -21.89 41.07 9.89
CA ARG A 53 -21.90 42.23 8.96
C ARG A 53 -20.75 43.27 8.89
N LEU A 54 -20.26 43.35 7.64
CA LEU A 54 -20.02 44.52 6.76
C LEU A 54 -18.60 45.15 6.67
N THR A 55 -18.30 45.50 5.41
CA THR A 55 -17.01 45.80 4.75
C THR A 55 -16.49 47.23 4.98
N PRO A 56 -15.30 47.62 4.47
CA PRO A 56 -15.19 48.10 3.08
C PRO A 56 -13.93 47.64 2.29
N ARG A 57 -14.12 47.63 0.96
CA ARG A 57 -13.14 47.43 -0.12
C ARG A 57 -11.90 48.32 -0.01
N SER A 58 -10.73 47.75 -0.33
CA SER A 58 -9.62 48.48 -0.95
C SER A 58 -9.21 47.83 -2.27
N GLN A 59 -9.06 48.66 -3.31
CA GLN A 59 -8.67 48.27 -4.66
C GLN A 59 -7.13 48.26 -4.77
N LEU A 60 -6.57 47.18 -5.29
CA LEU A 60 -5.24 47.19 -5.91
C LEU A 60 -5.30 46.44 -7.26
N LYS A 61 -4.82 47.14 -8.29
CA LYS A 61 -4.84 46.76 -9.71
C LYS A 61 -3.93 45.55 -9.96
N ALA A 62 -4.47 44.51 -10.60
CA ALA A 62 -3.67 43.44 -11.19
C ALA A 62 -3.67 43.57 -12.72
N THR A 63 -2.47 43.69 -13.27
CA THR A 63 -2.12 43.74 -14.69
C THR A 63 -2.48 42.43 -15.40
N LYS A 64 -3.10 42.54 -16.58
CA LYS A 64 -3.42 41.41 -17.48
C LYS A 64 -2.13 40.70 -17.91
N ALA A 65 -1.95 39.45 -17.47
CA ALA A 65 -1.07 38.49 -18.12
C ALA A 65 -1.88 37.65 -19.12
N LYS A 66 -1.30 37.48 -20.32
CA LYS A 66 -1.86 36.78 -21.47
C LYS A 66 -2.11 35.30 -21.18
N ASN A 67 -3.21 34.81 -21.76
CA ASN A 67 -3.54 33.40 -22.05
C ASN A 67 -2.31 32.49 -22.22
N ASN A 68 -2.26 31.43 -21.44
CA ASN A 68 -1.81 30.12 -21.91
C ASN A 68 -3.03 29.18 -21.91
N GLY A 69 -3.22 28.47 -23.02
CA GLY A 69 -4.43 27.74 -23.35
C GLY A 69 -4.85 26.75 -22.25
N ALA A 70 -6.10 26.87 -21.83
CA ALA A 70 -6.75 25.81 -21.05
C ALA A 70 -6.82 24.56 -21.94
N PHE A 71 -5.99 23.58 -21.62
CA PHE A 71 -6.15 22.23 -22.14
C PHE A 71 -7.44 21.68 -21.53
N THR A 72 -8.49 21.56 -22.34
CA THR A 72 -9.74 20.93 -21.93
C THR A 72 -9.44 19.44 -21.75
N MET A 73 -9.25 19.01 -20.50
CA MET A 73 -9.09 17.61 -20.12
C MET A 73 -10.32 16.82 -20.58
N THR A 74 -10.12 15.93 -21.55
CA THR A 74 -11.16 15.01 -22.01
C THR A 74 -11.40 13.97 -20.92
N LYS A 75 -12.67 13.73 -20.58
CA LYS A 75 -13.06 12.72 -19.61
C LYS A 75 -12.47 11.36 -20.02
N CYS A 76 -11.68 10.76 -19.13
CA CYS A 76 -11.08 9.46 -19.37
C CYS A 76 -12.18 8.39 -19.39
N GLU A 77 -12.26 7.58 -20.45
CA GLU A 77 -13.32 6.60 -20.62
C GLU A 77 -12.89 5.23 -20.09
N ILE A 78 -13.83 4.51 -19.48
CA ILE A 78 -13.64 3.11 -19.09
C ILE A 78 -13.54 2.27 -20.36
N GLY A 79 -12.62 1.30 -20.37
CA GLY A 79 -12.37 0.40 -21.50
C GLY A 79 -11.16 0.78 -22.36
N GLN A 80 -10.64 2.00 -22.21
CA GLN A 80 -9.42 2.47 -22.89
C GLN A 80 -8.18 1.68 -22.42
N SER A 81 -7.20 1.55 -23.29
CA SER A 81 -5.88 1.05 -22.91
C SER A 81 -5.12 2.05 -22.04
N LEU A 82 -4.10 1.58 -21.31
CA LEU A 82 -3.22 2.45 -20.54
C LEU A 82 -2.58 3.56 -21.39
N GLU A 83 -2.14 3.25 -22.62
CA GLU A 83 -1.51 4.23 -23.51
C GLU A 83 -2.49 5.33 -23.97
N GLU A 84 -3.71 4.94 -24.35
CA GLU A 84 -4.77 5.88 -24.75
C GLU A 84 -5.17 6.78 -23.58
N PHE A 85 -5.29 6.20 -22.39
CA PHE A 85 -5.56 6.94 -21.15
C PHE A 85 -4.45 7.95 -20.88
N LEU A 86 -3.19 7.51 -20.83
CA LEU A 86 -2.05 8.37 -20.50
C LEU A 86 -1.89 9.52 -21.49
N THR A 87 -2.17 9.29 -22.78
CA THR A 87 -2.14 10.32 -23.83
C THR A 87 -3.18 11.42 -23.60
N GLN A 88 -4.33 11.08 -23.04
CA GLN A 88 -5.37 12.05 -22.66
C GLN A 88 -5.09 12.71 -21.31
N ALA A 89 -4.53 11.93 -20.38
CA ALA A 89 -4.35 12.29 -18.97
C ALA A 89 -3.14 13.19 -18.70
N THR A 90 -2.09 13.16 -19.54
CA THR A 90 -0.93 14.06 -19.38
C THR A 90 -0.24 14.38 -20.71
N PRO A 91 0.10 15.66 -20.97
CA PRO A 91 0.87 16.04 -22.15
C PRO A 91 2.35 15.61 -22.05
N ASP A 92 2.85 15.36 -20.85
CA ASP A 92 4.24 15.01 -20.58
C ASP A 92 4.59 13.63 -21.14
N LYS A 93 5.38 13.60 -22.22
CA LYS A 93 5.76 12.35 -22.90
C LYS A 93 6.67 11.49 -22.02
N GLY A 94 7.54 12.10 -21.22
CA GLY A 94 8.46 11.36 -20.36
C GLY A 94 7.71 10.62 -19.27
N LEU A 95 6.73 11.28 -18.65
CA LEU A 95 5.88 10.63 -17.65
C LEU A 95 5.08 9.45 -18.26
N ARG A 96 4.56 9.60 -19.48
CA ARG A 96 3.87 8.48 -20.17
C ARG A 96 4.80 7.29 -20.39
N THR A 97 6.01 7.54 -20.90
CA THR A 97 7.01 6.48 -21.11
C THR A 97 7.35 5.76 -19.80
N LEU A 98 7.62 6.52 -18.74
CA LEU A 98 7.93 5.95 -17.42
C LEU A 98 6.80 5.05 -16.92
N LEU A 99 5.55 5.53 -16.92
CA LEU A 99 4.41 4.77 -16.42
C LEU A 99 4.08 3.52 -17.25
N MET A 100 4.35 3.56 -18.57
CA MET A 100 4.25 2.40 -19.45
C MET A 100 5.35 1.36 -19.16
N CYS A 101 6.60 1.79 -19.02
CA CYS A 101 7.73 0.91 -18.66
C CYS A 101 7.50 0.24 -17.31
N MET A 102 7.02 1.00 -16.31
CA MET A 102 6.66 0.43 -15.00
C MET A 102 5.51 -0.58 -15.14
N GLY A 103 4.48 -0.30 -15.95
CA GLY A 103 3.40 -1.25 -16.22
C GLY A 103 3.88 -2.58 -16.82
N GLU A 104 4.94 -2.57 -17.63
CA GLU A 104 5.57 -3.79 -18.16
C GLU A 104 6.33 -4.59 -17.08
N ALA A 105 7.03 -3.90 -16.18
CA ALA A 105 7.64 -4.53 -15.01
C ALA A 105 6.57 -5.20 -14.14
N LEU A 106 5.49 -4.47 -13.81
CA LEU A 106 4.40 -5.00 -12.98
C LEU A 106 3.74 -6.24 -13.60
N ARG A 107 3.57 -6.26 -14.93
CA ARG A 107 3.05 -7.43 -15.66
C ARG A 107 3.97 -8.63 -15.48
N THR A 108 5.27 -8.41 -15.59
CA THR A 108 6.29 -9.46 -15.46
C THR A 108 6.37 -9.99 -14.02
N ILE A 109 6.38 -9.08 -13.03
CA ILE A 109 6.35 -9.43 -11.61
C ILE A 109 5.13 -10.28 -11.28
N ALA A 110 3.94 -9.90 -11.75
CA ALA A 110 2.71 -10.66 -11.52
C ALA A 110 2.82 -12.12 -12.00
N PHE A 111 3.43 -12.34 -13.17
CA PHE A 111 3.68 -13.68 -13.68
C PHE A 111 4.71 -14.45 -12.84
N LYS A 112 5.77 -13.77 -12.39
CA LYS A 112 6.83 -14.34 -11.55
C LYS A 112 6.34 -14.71 -10.16
N VAL A 113 5.50 -13.89 -9.54
CA VAL A 113 4.82 -14.23 -8.28
C VAL A 113 3.90 -15.44 -8.47
N ARG A 114 3.07 -15.45 -9.53
CA ARG A 114 2.12 -16.53 -9.82
C ARG A 114 2.77 -17.91 -10.00
N THR A 115 3.99 -17.93 -10.54
CA THR A 115 4.72 -19.17 -10.89
C THR A 115 5.90 -19.46 -9.97
N ALA A 116 6.04 -18.69 -8.88
CA ALA A 116 7.13 -18.86 -7.93
C ALA A 116 7.08 -20.24 -7.27
N SER A 117 8.26 -20.83 -7.07
CA SER A 117 8.42 -22.01 -6.23
C SER A 117 8.57 -21.55 -4.78
N CYS A 118 7.57 -21.84 -3.96
CA CYS A 118 7.62 -21.56 -2.53
C CYS A 118 8.06 -22.83 -1.79
N GLY A 119 9.26 -22.79 -1.24
CA GLY A 119 9.84 -23.91 -0.47
C GLY A 119 10.86 -23.40 0.54
N GLY A 120 10.77 -23.86 1.79
CA GLY A 120 11.67 -23.43 2.85
C GLY A 120 11.38 -22.00 3.32
N THR A 121 12.39 -21.13 3.32
CA THR A 121 12.36 -19.77 3.88
C THR A 121 12.07 -18.66 2.87
N ALA A 122 11.86 -18.97 1.59
CA ALA A 122 11.61 -17.97 0.55
C ALA A 122 10.77 -18.53 -0.61
N CYS A 123 10.06 -17.63 -1.31
CA CYS A 123 9.47 -17.91 -2.61
C CYS A 123 10.43 -17.41 -3.70
N VAL A 124 10.78 -18.29 -4.64
CA VAL A 124 11.82 -18.05 -5.62
C VAL A 124 11.35 -18.28 -7.05
N ASN A 125 11.85 -17.50 -8.00
CA ASN A 125 11.61 -17.68 -9.43
C ASN A 125 12.91 -17.42 -10.22
N SER A 126 12.96 -17.80 -11.49
CA SER A 126 14.12 -17.57 -12.33
C SER A 126 14.14 -16.15 -12.90
N PHE A 127 15.32 -15.55 -12.98
CA PHE A 127 15.58 -14.32 -13.70
C PHE A 127 16.88 -14.48 -14.48
N GLY A 128 16.80 -14.45 -15.82
CA GLY A 128 17.90 -14.91 -16.66
C GLY A 128 18.26 -16.37 -16.32
N ASP A 129 19.52 -16.58 -15.93
CA ASP A 129 20.06 -17.89 -15.54
C ASP A 129 20.08 -18.11 -14.01
N GLU A 130 19.67 -17.11 -13.22
CA GLU A 130 19.70 -17.14 -11.74
C GLU A 130 18.32 -17.48 -11.15
N GLN A 131 18.32 -18.12 -9.98
CA GLN A 131 17.11 -18.30 -9.14
C GLN A 131 17.16 -17.29 -7.99
N LEU A 132 16.18 -16.40 -7.93
CA LEU A 132 16.12 -15.29 -6.98
C LEU A 132 14.85 -15.34 -6.15
N ALA A 133 14.91 -14.81 -4.93
CA ALA A 133 13.71 -14.50 -4.17
C ALA A 133 12.87 -13.46 -4.94
N VAL A 134 11.54 -13.59 -4.85
CA VAL A 134 10.61 -12.82 -5.69
C VAL A 134 10.65 -11.30 -5.45
N ASP A 135 11.04 -10.89 -4.25
CA ASP A 135 11.32 -9.51 -3.85
C ASP A 135 12.52 -8.94 -4.61
N MET A 136 13.69 -9.59 -4.53
CA MET A 136 14.91 -9.20 -5.25
C MET A 136 14.74 -9.28 -6.77
N LEU A 137 13.90 -10.20 -7.25
CA LEU A 137 13.53 -10.29 -8.66
C LEU A 137 12.70 -9.08 -9.09
N ALA A 138 11.70 -8.69 -8.29
CA ALA A 138 10.88 -7.51 -8.55
C ALA A 138 11.73 -6.23 -8.53
N ASP A 139 12.65 -6.13 -7.58
CA ASP A 139 13.62 -5.03 -7.48
C ASP A 139 14.43 -4.85 -8.76
N LYS A 140 15.06 -5.93 -9.26
CA LYS A 140 15.80 -5.93 -10.53
C LYS A 140 14.92 -5.50 -11.71
N LEU A 141 13.70 -6.03 -11.83
CA LEU A 141 12.78 -5.69 -12.92
C LEU A 141 12.37 -4.21 -12.92
N LEU A 142 12.19 -3.61 -11.73
CA LEU A 142 11.81 -2.21 -11.61
C LEU A 142 12.99 -1.28 -11.96
N PHE A 143 14.20 -1.57 -11.46
CA PHE A 143 15.39 -0.83 -11.88
C PHE A 143 15.63 -0.92 -13.39
N GLU A 144 15.51 -2.12 -13.98
CA GLU A 144 15.61 -2.29 -15.43
C GLU A 144 14.58 -1.44 -16.18
N ALA A 145 13.30 -1.51 -15.78
CA ALA A 145 12.25 -0.70 -16.42
C ALA A 145 12.51 0.81 -16.32
N LEU A 146 13.01 1.28 -15.18
CA LEU A 146 13.38 2.69 -14.99
C LEU A 146 14.57 3.08 -15.88
N GLN A 147 15.58 2.21 -16.01
CA GLN A 147 16.71 2.43 -16.92
C GLN A 147 16.27 2.44 -18.40
N TYR A 148 15.43 1.48 -18.82
CA TYR A 148 14.87 1.40 -20.17
C TYR A 148 13.96 2.58 -20.52
N SER A 149 13.37 3.25 -19.53
CA SER A 149 12.54 4.44 -19.77
C SER A 149 13.36 5.63 -20.30
N HIS A 150 14.66 5.67 -20.03
CA HIS A 150 15.59 6.76 -20.34
C HIS A 150 15.22 8.14 -19.77
N VAL A 151 14.18 8.21 -18.93
CA VAL A 151 13.67 9.47 -18.34
C VAL A 151 13.81 9.52 -16.82
N CYS A 152 14.22 8.42 -16.20
CA CYS A 152 14.54 8.36 -14.78
C CYS A 152 16.00 8.75 -14.53
N LYS A 153 16.24 9.75 -13.68
CA LYS A 153 17.58 10.15 -13.23
C LYS A 153 18.03 9.30 -12.05
N TYR A 154 17.24 9.26 -10.97
CA TYR A 154 17.55 8.47 -9.79
C TYR A 154 16.41 7.55 -9.40
N ALA A 155 16.76 6.34 -8.98
CA ALA A 155 15.85 5.37 -8.42
C ALA A 155 16.31 4.96 -7.01
N CYS A 156 15.36 4.74 -6.11
CA CYS A 156 15.64 4.28 -4.75
C CYS A 156 14.64 3.17 -4.38
N SER A 157 15.16 2.02 -3.95
CA SER A 157 14.36 0.88 -3.52
C SER A 157 14.32 0.79 -2.01
N GLU A 158 13.26 0.22 -1.45
CA GLU A 158 13.20 -0.14 -0.03
C GLU A 158 14.27 -1.20 0.34
N GLU A 159 14.54 -2.16 -0.55
CA GLU A 159 15.51 -3.25 -0.35
C GLU A 159 16.96 -2.74 -0.31
N VAL A 160 17.25 -1.71 -1.11
CA VAL A 160 18.56 -1.04 -1.17
C VAL A 160 18.31 0.47 -1.14
N PRO A 161 18.29 1.09 0.06
CA PRO A 161 17.91 2.50 0.25
C PRO A 161 19.06 3.46 -0.11
N GLU A 162 19.75 3.18 -1.22
CA GLU A 162 20.76 4.02 -1.84
C GLU A 162 20.23 4.55 -3.17
N LEU A 163 20.53 5.82 -3.46
CA LEU A 163 20.19 6.45 -4.73
C LEU A 163 21.02 5.82 -5.86
N GLN A 164 20.35 5.16 -6.80
CA GLN A 164 20.96 4.59 -8.00
C GLN A 164 20.69 5.47 -9.22
N ASP A 165 21.74 5.79 -9.97
CA ASP A 165 21.65 6.59 -11.20
C ASP A 165 21.15 5.73 -12.37
N MET A 166 19.96 6.05 -12.89
CA MET A 166 19.35 5.34 -14.01
C MET A 166 19.74 5.93 -15.38
N GLY A 167 20.53 7.02 -15.40
CA GLY A 167 21.09 7.61 -16.61
C GLY A 167 20.19 8.59 -17.37
N GLY A 168 18.99 8.88 -16.86
CA GLY A 168 18.09 9.88 -17.44
C GLY A 168 18.50 11.34 -17.17
N PRO A 169 17.80 12.31 -17.79
CA PRO A 169 18.11 13.73 -17.65
C PRO A 169 17.67 14.28 -16.30
N VAL A 170 18.34 15.34 -15.82
CA VAL A 170 17.89 16.10 -14.64
C VAL A 170 16.72 17.00 -15.00
N GLU A 171 16.87 17.83 -16.04
CA GLU A 171 15.79 18.69 -16.53
C GLU A 171 14.78 17.89 -17.36
N GLY A 172 13.52 17.92 -16.96
CA GLY A 172 12.45 17.17 -17.62
C GLY A 172 12.48 15.66 -17.39
N GLY A 173 13.40 15.16 -16.55
CA GLY A 173 13.39 13.78 -16.06
C GLY A 173 12.75 13.64 -14.68
N PHE A 174 12.83 12.43 -14.15
CA PHE A 174 12.15 12.04 -12.92
C PHE A 174 13.08 11.28 -11.97
N SER A 175 12.75 11.29 -10.69
CA SER A 175 13.31 10.36 -9.72
C SER A 175 12.18 9.50 -9.14
N VAL A 176 12.45 8.23 -8.90
CA VAL A 176 11.44 7.25 -8.48
C VAL A 176 11.87 6.55 -7.20
N ALA A 177 10.99 6.52 -6.21
CA ALA A 177 11.14 5.66 -5.04
C ALA A 177 10.11 4.54 -5.10
N PHE A 178 10.49 3.31 -4.76
CA PHE A 178 9.59 2.17 -4.81
C PHE A 178 9.84 1.12 -3.72
N ASP A 179 8.77 0.44 -3.34
CA ASP A 179 8.79 -0.84 -2.63
C ASP A 179 8.50 -1.92 -3.68
N PRO A 180 9.48 -2.81 -3.97
CA PRO A 180 9.36 -3.75 -5.06
C PRO A 180 8.29 -4.82 -4.83
N LEU A 181 8.08 -5.25 -3.59
CA LEU A 181 7.12 -6.31 -3.28
C LEU A 181 6.63 -6.27 -1.81
N ASP A 182 5.74 -5.33 -1.52
CA ASP A 182 4.96 -5.28 -0.28
C ASP A 182 4.21 -6.60 -0.03
N GLY A 183 4.48 -7.21 1.12
CA GLY A 183 3.94 -8.51 1.50
C GLY A 183 4.72 -9.71 0.95
N SER A 184 5.96 -9.53 0.47
CA SER A 184 6.83 -10.62 -0.03
C SER A 184 6.90 -11.83 0.92
N SER A 185 6.94 -11.59 2.24
CA SER A 185 7.00 -12.62 3.29
C SER A 185 5.76 -13.53 3.39
N ILE A 186 4.63 -13.14 2.80
CA ILE A 186 3.36 -13.90 2.85
C ILE A 186 2.93 -14.45 1.49
N VAL A 187 3.82 -14.42 0.49
CA VAL A 187 3.54 -14.96 -0.85
C VAL A 187 3.19 -16.45 -0.80
N ASP A 188 3.81 -17.21 0.11
CA ASP A 188 3.56 -18.64 0.31
C ASP A 188 2.12 -18.95 0.79
N THR A 189 1.51 -18.02 1.52
CA THR A 189 0.11 -18.11 1.96
C THR A 189 -0.90 -17.81 0.84
N ASN A 190 -0.41 -17.37 -0.34
CA ASN A 190 -1.22 -16.97 -1.48
C ASN A 190 -2.19 -15.80 -1.18
N PHE A 191 -1.80 -14.93 -0.23
CA PHE A 191 -2.45 -13.65 0.00
C PHE A 191 -2.07 -12.65 -1.10
N THR A 192 -2.89 -11.61 -1.25
CA THR A 192 -2.59 -10.54 -2.23
C THR A 192 -1.36 -9.77 -1.75
N VAL A 193 -0.42 -9.55 -2.66
CA VAL A 193 0.80 -8.74 -2.46
C VAL A 193 0.87 -7.64 -3.53
N GLY A 194 1.85 -6.75 -3.49
CA GLY A 194 1.94 -5.70 -4.50
C GLY A 194 3.23 -4.92 -4.54
N THR A 195 3.34 -4.00 -5.49
CA THR A 195 4.46 -3.06 -5.64
C THR A 195 3.92 -1.66 -5.42
N ILE A 196 4.68 -0.77 -4.80
CA ILE A 196 4.33 0.65 -4.62
C ILE A 196 5.43 1.49 -5.25
N PHE A 197 5.08 2.56 -5.97
CA PHE A 197 6.08 3.55 -6.37
C PHE A 197 5.52 4.96 -6.45
N GLY A 198 6.39 5.93 -6.17
CA GLY A 198 6.14 7.37 -6.33
C GLY A 198 7.11 7.96 -7.35
N VAL A 199 6.63 8.95 -8.10
CA VAL A 199 7.39 9.63 -9.16
C VAL A 199 7.50 11.12 -8.83
N TRP A 200 8.72 11.61 -8.68
CA TRP A 200 9.03 13.02 -8.47
C TRP A 200 9.72 13.60 -9.71
N PRO A 201 9.51 14.90 -10.01
CA PRO A 201 10.26 15.56 -11.07
C PRO A 201 11.71 15.86 -10.61
N GLY A 202 12.66 15.82 -11.53
CA GLY A 202 14.05 16.17 -11.28
C GLY A 202 14.87 15.04 -10.65
N ASP A 203 15.84 15.42 -9.81
CA ASP A 203 16.96 14.59 -9.37
C ASP A 203 17.02 14.37 -7.85
N LYS A 204 15.89 14.52 -7.15
CA LYS A 204 15.84 14.43 -5.68
C LYS A 204 14.74 13.50 -5.20
N LEU A 205 15.11 12.66 -4.24
CA LEU A 205 14.18 11.86 -3.42
C LEU A 205 14.27 12.21 -1.92
N THR A 206 15.18 13.11 -1.54
CA THR A 206 15.31 13.65 -0.18
C THR A 206 15.02 15.16 -0.18
N GLY A 207 14.43 15.65 0.92
CA GLY A 207 13.98 17.05 1.01
C GLY A 207 12.80 17.38 0.09
N VAL A 208 12.14 16.36 -0.48
CA VAL A 208 10.87 16.45 -1.22
C VAL A 208 9.75 15.93 -0.34
N THR A 209 8.52 16.31 -0.66
CA THR A 209 7.32 15.85 0.04
C THR A 209 6.47 14.96 -0.86
N GLY A 210 5.54 14.21 -0.27
CA GLY A 210 4.55 13.46 -1.05
C GLY A 210 3.69 14.36 -1.95
N ALA A 211 3.47 15.62 -1.55
CA ALA A 211 2.74 16.60 -2.35
C ALA A 211 3.51 17.05 -3.61
N ASP A 212 4.82 16.77 -3.71
CA ASP A 212 5.65 17.13 -4.86
C ASP A 212 5.55 16.09 -5.99
N GLN A 213 5.06 14.89 -5.73
CA GLN A 213 4.89 13.81 -6.72
C GLN A 213 4.10 14.27 -7.94
N VAL A 214 4.53 13.84 -9.13
CA VAL A 214 3.79 14.02 -10.39
C VAL A 214 2.87 12.83 -10.68
N ALA A 215 3.24 11.64 -10.22
CA ALA A 215 2.42 10.44 -10.25
C ALA A 215 2.81 9.51 -9.08
N ALA A 216 1.87 8.67 -8.69
CA ALA A 216 2.07 7.57 -7.75
C ALA A 216 1.24 6.39 -8.21
N ALA A 217 1.68 5.18 -7.89
CA ALA A 217 1.00 3.99 -8.32
C ALA A 217 1.28 2.78 -7.45
N MET A 218 0.42 1.78 -7.63
CA MET A 218 0.63 0.45 -7.08
C MET A 218 0.25 -0.63 -8.09
N GLY A 219 1.06 -1.68 -8.16
CA GLY A 219 0.71 -2.94 -8.82
C GLY A 219 0.17 -3.92 -7.79
N ILE A 220 -0.93 -4.58 -8.09
CA ILE A 220 -1.63 -5.47 -7.16
C ILE A 220 -1.63 -6.88 -7.74
N TYR A 221 -1.08 -7.83 -7.00
CA TYR A 221 -0.91 -9.21 -7.39
C TYR A 221 -1.82 -10.11 -6.57
N GLY A 222 -3.11 -10.09 -6.91
CA GLY A 222 -4.12 -10.95 -6.30
C GLY A 222 -4.67 -11.97 -7.29
N PRO A 223 -5.94 -12.42 -7.12
CA PRO A 223 -6.60 -13.26 -8.12
C PRO A 223 -6.78 -12.53 -9.46
N ARG A 224 -6.73 -11.19 -9.44
CA ARG A 224 -6.60 -10.32 -10.60
C ARG A 224 -5.30 -9.54 -10.45
N THR A 225 -4.65 -9.27 -11.56
CA THR A 225 -3.52 -8.33 -11.60
C THR A 225 -4.04 -6.97 -12.01
N THR A 226 -3.90 -5.98 -11.13
CA THR A 226 -4.34 -4.61 -11.43
C THR A 226 -3.22 -3.60 -11.21
N TYR A 227 -3.31 -2.49 -11.93
CA TYR A 227 -2.37 -1.37 -11.84
C TYR A 227 -3.19 -0.12 -11.54
N VAL A 228 -2.92 0.51 -10.40
CA VAL A 228 -3.67 1.67 -9.90
C VAL A 228 -2.80 2.90 -9.96
N LEU A 229 -3.28 3.96 -10.63
CA LEU A 229 -2.55 5.18 -10.95
C LEU A 229 -3.23 6.43 -10.38
N ALA A 230 -2.45 7.35 -9.84
CA ALA A 230 -2.87 8.72 -9.52
C ALA A 230 -1.77 9.71 -9.96
N GLY A 231 -2.12 10.94 -10.33
CA GLY A 231 -1.12 11.93 -10.73
C GLY A 231 -1.64 13.34 -10.91
N LYS A 232 -0.74 14.32 -10.95
CA LYS A 232 -1.05 15.76 -11.04
C LYS A 232 -1.63 16.22 -12.38
N GLY A 233 -1.82 15.31 -13.33
CA GLY A 233 -2.40 15.58 -14.65
C GLY A 233 -3.87 15.18 -14.79
N PHE A 234 -4.35 14.25 -13.96
CA PHE A 234 -5.65 13.61 -14.16
C PHE A 234 -6.39 13.44 -12.82
N PRO A 235 -7.59 14.05 -12.68
CA PRO A 235 -8.36 13.95 -11.44
C PRO A 235 -8.76 12.51 -11.11
N GLY A 236 -8.67 12.16 -9.84
CA GLY A 236 -9.06 10.85 -9.35
C GLY A 236 -7.94 9.82 -9.41
N THR A 237 -8.32 8.58 -9.15
CA THR A 237 -7.42 7.42 -9.17
C THR A 237 -7.99 6.37 -10.10
N HIS A 238 -7.17 5.85 -10.99
CA HIS A 238 -7.58 5.01 -12.11
C HIS A 238 -7.01 3.60 -11.95
N GLU A 239 -7.83 2.60 -12.18
CA GLU A 239 -7.46 1.19 -12.06
C GLU A 239 -7.53 0.52 -13.41
N PHE A 240 -6.45 -0.17 -13.74
CA PHE A 240 -6.27 -0.92 -14.97
C PHE A 240 -6.19 -2.40 -14.64
N LEU A 241 -6.96 -3.21 -15.37
CA LEU A 241 -6.90 -4.65 -15.31
C LEU A 241 -5.90 -5.17 -16.35
N LEU A 242 -5.03 -6.10 -15.95
CA LEU A 242 -4.24 -6.87 -16.90
C LEU A 242 -5.13 -7.92 -17.58
N LEU A 243 -5.30 -7.81 -18.89
CA LEU A 243 -6.01 -8.78 -19.72
C LEU A 243 -5.10 -9.95 -20.12
N ASP A 244 -5.70 -11.04 -20.60
CA ASP A 244 -4.99 -12.26 -21.00
C ASP A 244 -4.02 -12.02 -22.18
N GLU A 245 -4.33 -11.04 -23.05
CA GLU A 245 -3.45 -10.61 -24.13
C GLU A 245 -2.24 -9.78 -23.65
N GLY A 246 -2.13 -9.57 -22.34
CA GLY A 246 -1.04 -8.83 -21.70
C GLY A 246 -1.18 -7.32 -21.80
N LYS A 247 -2.39 -6.80 -22.06
CA LYS A 247 -2.70 -5.36 -22.14
C LYS A 247 -3.36 -4.86 -20.85
N TRP A 248 -3.09 -3.61 -20.49
CA TRP A 248 -3.73 -2.91 -19.40
C TRP A 248 -4.98 -2.16 -19.87
N GLN A 249 -6.14 -2.50 -19.34
CA GLN A 249 -7.42 -1.87 -19.67
C GLN A 249 -8.00 -1.10 -18.48
N HIS A 250 -8.39 0.16 -18.69
CA HIS A 250 -9.02 0.99 -17.68
C HIS A 250 -10.39 0.42 -17.29
N VAL A 251 -10.57 0.03 -16.02
CA VAL A 251 -11.81 -0.62 -15.55
C VAL A 251 -12.56 0.19 -14.50
N LYS A 252 -11.89 1.10 -13.80
CA LYS A 252 -12.50 1.87 -12.72
C LYS A 252 -11.77 3.19 -12.46
N GLU A 253 -12.56 4.23 -12.26
CA GLU A 253 -12.12 5.52 -11.74
C GLU A 253 -12.68 5.71 -10.32
N THR A 254 -11.94 6.37 -9.44
CA THR A 254 -12.43 6.76 -8.11
C THR A 254 -12.01 8.19 -7.83
N THR A 255 -13.00 9.06 -7.66
CA THR A 255 -12.85 10.48 -7.37
C THR A 255 -13.17 10.81 -5.91
N GLU A 256 -13.90 9.94 -5.23
CA GLU A 256 -14.48 10.17 -3.91
C GLU A 256 -14.34 8.89 -3.06
N ILE A 257 -14.04 9.06 -1.77
CA ILE A 257 -14.05 7.99 -0.76
C ILE A 257 -15.09 8.40 0.28
N ASN A 258 -16.23 7.70 0.33
CA ASN A 258 -17.27 8.00 1.33
C ASN A 258 -17.02 7.24 2.65
N GLU A 259 -17.76 7.63 3.68
CA GLU A 259 -17.73 6.95 4.97
C GLU A 259 -18.27 5.51 4.85
N GLY A 260 -17.65 4.57 5.56
CA GLY A 260 -18.07 3.18 5.59
C GLY A 260 -17.74 2.47 6.89
N LYS A 261 -18.25 1.25 7.04
CA LYS A 261 -18.12 0.43 8.26
C LYS A 261 -17.08 -0.68 8.11
N MET A 262 -15.85 -0.30 7.78
CA MET A 262 -14.71 -1.22 7.67
C MET A 262 -13.45 -0.55 8.20
N PHE A 263 -12.60 -1.34 8.86
CA PHE A 263 -11.32 -0.88 9.38
C PHE A 263 -10.21 -1.92 9.13
N SER A 264 -9.00 -1.41 8.92
CA SER A 264 -7.78 -2.19 8.67
C SER A 264 -6.67 -1.73 9.64
N PRO A 265 -6.56 -2.33 10.84
CA PRO A 265 -5.68 -1.84 11.90
C PRO A 265 -4.24 -2.34 11.74
N GLY A 266 -3.35 -1.47 11.25
CA GLY A 266 -1.91 -1.73 11.27
C GLY A 266 -1.33 -1.72 12.68
N ASN A 267 -0.36 -2.61 12.96
CA ASN A 267 0.34 -2.64 14.26
C ASN A 267 -0.61 -2.74 15.48
N LEU A 268 -1.66 -3.58 15.40
CA LEU A 268 -2.68 -3.71 16.46
C LEU A 268 -2.12 -3.96 17.87
N ARG A 269 -0.94 -4.58 17.98
CA ARG A 269 -0.23 -4.79 19.27
C ARG A 269 0.03 -3.49 20.04
N ALA A 270 0.15 -2.35 19.35
CA ALA A 270 0.37 -1.04 19.97
C ALA A 270 -0.83 -0.56 20.80
N THR A 271 -2.00 -1.21 20.69
CA THR A 271 -3.12 -0.95 21.62
C THR A 271 -2.78 -1.29 23.08
N PHE A 272 -1.75 -2.11 23.31
CA PHE A 272 -1.31 -2.50 24.63
C PHE A 272 -0.78 -1.31 25.46
N ASP A 273 -0.02 -0.41 24.84
CA ASP A 273 0.66 0.71 25.47
C ASP A 273 0.24 2.09 24.94
N ASN A 274 -0.54 2.15 23.85
CA ASN A 274 -1.17 3.37 23.36
C ASN A 274 -2.69 3.40 23.65
N SER A 275 -3.06 4.12 24.72
CA SER A 275 -4.46 4.22 25.16
C SER A 275 -5.37 4.90 24.14
N GLU A 276 -4.86 5.84 23.34
CA GLU A 276 -5.67 6.51 22.31
C GLU A 276 -5.96 5.55 21.15
N TYR A 277 -4.98 4.73 20.77
CA TYR A 277 -5.21 3.72 19.75
C TYR A 277 -6.16 2.62 20.24
N SER A 278 -6.05 2.18 21.50
CA SER A 278 -7.01 1.24 22.10
C SER A 278 -8.45 1.76 22.04
N LYS A 279 -8.69 3.02 22.44
CA LYS A 279 -10.02 3.65 22.38
C LYS A 279 -10.59 3.68 20.97
N LEU A 280 -9.74 3.90 19.96
CA LEU A 280 -10.13 3.95 18.57
C LEU A 280 -10.56 2.57 18.05
N ILE A 281 -9.81 1.52 18.39
CA ILE A 281 -10.20 0.14 18.08
C ILE A 281 -11.50 -0.25 18.79
N ASP A 282 -11.65 0.10 20.07
CA ASP A 282 -12.88 -0.14 20.84
C ASP A 282 -14.11 0.52 20.19
N TYR A 283 -13.95 1.72 19.64
CA TYR A 283 -15.01 2.39 18.88
C TYR A 283 -15.46 1.57 17.67
N TYR A 284 -14.52 1.11 16.83
CA TYR A 284 -14.87 0.30 15.64
C TYR A 284 -15.53 -1.03 16.00
N VAL A 285 -15.04 -1.69 17.05
CA VAL A 285 -15.61 -2.94 17.56
C VAL A 285 -17.04 -2.69 18.07
N LYS A 286 -17.26 -1.62 18.84
CA LYS A 286 -18.58 -1.25 19.37
C LYS A 286 -19.59 -0.94 18.27
N GLU A 287 -19.14 -0.23 17.23
CA GLU A 287 -19.97 0.13 16.06
C GLU A 287 -20.12 -1.01 15.03
N LYS A 288 -19.54 -2.19 15.34
CA LYS A 288 -19.59 -3.42 14.54
C LYS A 288 -19.01 -3.23 13.13
N TYR A 289 -17.89 -2.53 13.02
CA TYR A 289 -17.17 -2.40 11.75
C TYR A 289 -16.59 -3.75 11.32
N THR A 290 -16.49 -3.95 10.01
CA THR A 290 -15.88 -5.15 9.43
C THR A 290 -14.36 -5.04 9.49
N LEU A 291 -13.69 -6.04 10.06
CA LEU A 291 -12.24 -6.15 10.05
C LEU A 291 -11.75 -6.79 8.75
N ARG A 292 -10.82 -6.12 8.05
CA ARG A 292 -10.06 -6.70 6.93
C ARG A 292 -8.64 -6.16 6.97
N TYR A 293 -7.68 -7.00 7.36
CA TYR A 293 -6.27 -6.65 7.45
C TYR A 293 -5.45 -7.88 7.10
N THR A 294 -4.48 -7.70 6.21
CA THR A 294 -3.60 -8.77 5.71
C THR A 294 -2.15 -8.56 6.14
N GLY A 295 -1.79 -7.34 6.55
CA GLY A 295 -0.42 -6.98 6.87
C GLY A 295 0.35 -6.38 5.69
N GLY A 296 -0.16 -6.54 4.45
CA GLY A 296 0.37 -5.85 3.27
C GLY A 296 -0.33 -4.51 3.07
N MET A 297 0.46 -3.44 2.93
CA MET A 297 -0.07 -2.11 2.70
C MET A 297 -0.89 -2.01 1.40
N VAL A 298 -0.44 -2.62 0.31
CA VAL A 298 -1.09 -2.58 -1.01
C VAL A 298 -2.54 -3.08 -0.96
N PRO A 299 -2.83 -4.35 -0.57
CA PRO A 299 -4.20 -4.82 -0.52
C PRO A 299 -5.05 -4.07 0.50
N ASP A 300 -4.47 -3.73 1.67
CA ASP A 300 -5.19 -3.14 2.77
C ASP A 300 -5.59 -1.67 2.50
N VAL A 301 -4.78 -0.93 1.73
CA VAL A 301 -5.09 0.42 1.22
C VAL A 301 -6.00 0.36 0.00
N ASN A 302 -5.74 -0.54 -0.96
CA ASN A 302 -6.56 -0.62 -2.17
C ASN A 302 -8.02 -0.95 -1.87
N GLN A 303 -8.30 -1.77 -0.84
CA GLN A 303 -9.67 -2.07 -0.45
C GLN A 303 -10.45 -0.84 0.03
N VAL A 304 -9.81 0.21 0.58
CA VAL A 304 -10.49 1.47 0.96
C VAL A 304 -11.16 2.12 -0.25
N ARG A 305 -10.49 2.06 -1.40
CA ARG A 305 -10.96 2.56 -2.70
C ARG A 305 -12.12 1.75 -3.28
N SER A 306 -12.21 0.47 -2.92
CA SER A 306 -13.18 -0.48 -3.47
C SER A 306 -14.31 -0.83 -2.51
N SER A 307 -14.12 -0.55 -1.24
CA SER A 307 -15.02 -0.83 -0.14
C SER A 307 -14.75 0.24 0.90
N LEU A 308 -15.65 1.23 0.94
CA LEU A 308 -15.69 2.36 1.87
C LEU A 308 -15.08 2.02 3.25
N ALA A 309 -13.87 2.49 3.53
CA ALA A 309 -13.14 2.14 4.75
C ALA A 309 -12.14 3.21 5.21
N LEU A 310 -11.73 3.11 6.46
CA LEU A 310 -10.64 3.90 7.04
C LEU A 310 -9.42 3.00 7.24
N LEU A 311 -8.25 3.47 6.81
CA LEU A 311 -6.97 2.81 7.08
C LEU A 311 -6.19 3.62 8.12
N LEU A 312 -5.66 2.94 9.13
CA LEU A 312 -4.88 3.55 10.19
C LEU A 312 -3.46 3.00 10.13
N LEU A 313 -2.54 3.81 9.60
CA LEU A 313 -1.11 3.63 9.81
C LEU A 313 -0.75 4.33 11.11
N ASN A 314 -0.19 3.59 12.05
CA ASN A 314 0.44 4.17 13.23
C ASN A 314 1.94 3.98 13.05
N ASP A 315 2.60 5.02 12.53
CA ASP A 315 4.06 5.07 12.46
C ASP A 315 4.58 5.16 13.90
N THR A 316 5.27 4.12 14.33
CA THR A 316 6.12 4.15 15.53
C THR A 316 7.45 4.79 15.22
#